data_AF-A0A1Y0NBT2-F1
#
_entry.id   AF-A0A1Y0NBT2-F1
#
_cell.length_a   1.000
_cell.length_b   1.000
_cell.length_c   1.000
_cell.angle_alpha   90.00
_cell.angle_beta   90.00
_cell.angle_gamma   90.00
#
_symmetry.space_group_name_H-M   'P 1'
#
loop_
_entity.id
_entity.type
_entity.pdbx_description
1 polymer ?
#
loop_
_entity_poly.entity_id
_entity_poly.type
_entity_poly.pdbx_seq_one_letter_code
_entity_poly.pdbx_strand_id
1 'polypeptide(L)'
;MAFVQDICSTEIFNHLSLFQGLTEDEKTNPIGRDLIFDLDSRSALIPHPIHYSDYPDRSMNFYVAGKCFNVWELVQRSDGPDRVEIYFDRKFEAPDRSNVISLLQQAVAIFRNEPVCGLPVVERNAWP
;
A
#
# COMPACT_ATOMS: atom_id res chain seq x y z
N MET A 1 5.47 -16.41 -4.34
CA MET A 1 6.50 -15.45 -4.76
C MET A 1 6.44 -14.27 -3.79
N ALA A 2 7.57 -13.60 -3.58
CA ALA A 2 7.63 -12.42 -2.71
C ALA A 2 7.24 -11.17 -3.50
N PHE A 3 6.93 -10.08 -2.80
CA PHE A 3 6.77 -8.79 -3.46
C PHE A 3 8.04 -8.43 -4.26
N VAL A 4 7.83 -7.76 -5.39
CA VAL A 4 8.89 -7.19 -6.23
C VAL A 4 8.56 -5.73 -6.53
N GLN A 5 9.57 -4.96 -6.91
CA GLN A 5 9.41 -3.61 -7.45
C GLN A 5 9.80 -3.66 -8.92
N ASP A 6 8.84 -3.42 -9.81
CA ASP A 6 9.04 -3.44 -11.26
C ASP A 6 7.99 -2.57 -11.97
N ILE A 7 8.18 -2.33 -13.27
CA ILE A 7 7.27 -1.55 -14.10
C ILE A 7 5.92 -2.28 -14.21
N CYS A 8 4.84 -1.60 -13.84
CA CYS A 8 3.49 -2.12 -14.00
C CYS A 8 3.08 -2.13 -15.48
N SER A 9 3.01 -3.30 -16.08
CA SER A 9 2.40 -3.49 -17.41
C SER A 9 0.87 -3.61 -17.31
N THR A 10 0.19 -3.51 -18.45
CA THR A 10 -1.26 -3.77 -18.53
C THR A 10 -1.62 -5.19 -18.08
N GLU A 11 -0.78 -6.19 -18.37
CA GLU A 11 -0.98 -7.56 -17.90
C GLU A 11 -0.89 -7.65 -16.38
N ILE A 12 0.13 -7.03 -15.77
CA ILE A 12 0.30 -6.98 -14.31
C ILE A 12 -0.90 -6.29 -13.66
N PHE A 13 -1.29 -5.12 -14.19
CA PHE A 13 -2.44 -4.36 -13.69
C PHE A 13 -3.72 -5.19 -13.64
N ASN A 14 -4.01 -5.90 -14.73
CA ASN A 14 -5.19 -6.76 -14.82
C ASN A 14 -5.08 -7.99 -13.90
N HIS A 15 -3.90 -8.59 -13.79
CA HIS A 15 -3.68 -9.75 -12.92
C HIS A 15 -3.93 -9.42 -11.44
N LEU A 16 -3.49 -8.24 -11.02
CA LEU A 16 -3.69 -7.72 -9.66
C LEU A 16 -5.15 -7.33 -9.36
N SER A 17 -6.04 -7.37 -10.37
CA SER A 17 -7.46 -7.01 -10.24
C SER A 17 -7.64 -5.57 -9.71
N LEU A 18 -6.78 -4.65 -10.11
CA LEU A 18 -6.82 -3.25 -9.67
C LEU A 18 -8.05 -2.51 -10.23
N PHE A 19 -8.49 -1.47 -9.53
CA PHE A 19 -9.63 -0.67 -9.94
C PHE A 19 -9.33 0.09 -11.24
N GLN A 20 -10.16 -0.12 -12.27
CA GLN A 20 -9.93 0.43 -13.62
C GLN A 20 -9.85 1.96 -13.65
N GLY A 21 -10.58 2.65 -12.76
CA GLY A 21 -10.55 4.11 -12.66
C GLY A 21 -9.18 4.68 -12.26
N LEU A 22 -8.23 3.86 -11.77
CA LEU A 22 -6.84 4.28 -11.59
C LEU A 22 -6.19 4.69 -12.91
N THR A 23 -6.59 4.09 -14.04
CA THR A 23 -6.01 4.40 -15.35
C THR A 23 -6.51 5.71 -15.95
N GLU A 24 -7.59 6.26 -15.39
CA GLU A 24 -8.23 7.49 -15.87
C GLU A 24 -7.56 8.76 -15.31
N ASP A 25 -6.89 8.67 -14.15
CA ASP A 25 -6.19 9.78 -13.52
C ASP A 25 -4.67 9.66 -13.73
N GLU A 26 -4.09 10.59 -14.50
CA GLU A 26 -2.66 10.63 -14.78
C GLU A 26 -1.80 10.63 -13.52
N LYS A 27 -2.26 11.15 -12.38
CA LYS A 27 -1.47 11.17 -11.15
C LYS A 27 -1.39 9.81 -10.49
N THR A 28 -2.46 9.02 -10.56
CA THR A 28 -2.59 7.74 -9.86
C THR A 28 -2.49 6.52 -10.77
N ASN A 29 -2.42 6.71 -12.10
CA ASN A 29 -2.22 5.65 -13.07
C ASN A 29 -0.90 4.91 -12.84
N PRO A 30 -0.93 3.62 -12.45
CA PRO A 30 0.28 2.86 -12.18
C PRO A 30 0.92 2.32 -13.46
N ILE A 31 0.21 2.26 -14.60
CA ILE A 31 0.71 1.64 -15.83
C ILE A 31 1.92 2.42 -16.34
N GLY A 32 3.01 1.70 -16.61
CA GLY A 32 4.29 2.27 -17.06
C GLY A 32 5.13 2.89 -15.94
N ARG A 33 4.75 2.71 -14.67
CA ARG A 33 5.49 3.19 -13.49
C ARG A 33 5.97 2.03 -12.63
N ASP A 34 7.00 2.30 -11.83
CA ASP A 34 7.44 1.36 -10.81
C ASP A 34 6.32 1.13 -9.79
N LEU A 35 5.99 -0.14 -9.59
CA LEU A 35 4.96 -0.62 -8.68
C LEU A 35 5.57 -1.70 -7.79
N ILE A 36 5.19 -1.70 -6.51
CA ILE A 36 5.51 -2.79 -5.61
C ILE A 36 4.33 -3.76 -5.59
N PHE A 37 4.52 -4.99 -6.04
CA PHE A 37 3.43 -5.95 -6.17
C PHE A 37 3.85 -7.40 -5.95
N ASP A 38 2.86 -8.24 -5.63
CA ASP A 38 2.95 -9.68 -5.61
C ASP A 38 1.75 -10.27 -6.38
N LEU A 39 2.04 -11.02 -7.44
CA LEU A 39 1.02 -11.60 -8.30
C LEU A 39 0.29 -12.76 -7.63
N ASP A 40 0.96 -13.52 -6.75
CA ASP A 40 0.35 -14.71 -6.12
C ASP A 40 -0.73 -14.32 -5.12
N SER A 41 -0.46 -13.31 -4.29
CA SER A 41 -1.48 -12.74 -3.39
C SER A 41 -2.40 -11.72 -4.09
N ARG A 42 -2.13 -11.37 -5.35
CA ARG A 42 -2.77 -10.28 -6.09
C ARG A 42 -2.77 -8.98 -5.29
N SER A 43 -1.59 -8.63 -4.79
CA SER A 43 -1.41 -7.47 -3.92
C SER A 43 -0.50 -6.41 -4.54
N ALA A 44 -0.79 -5.14 -4.26
CA ALA A 44 0.00 -4.02 -4.78
C ALA A 44 0.04 -2.85 -3.80
N LEU A 45 1.20 -2.22 -3.65
CA LEU A 45 1.38 -0.96 -2.93
C LEU A 45 1.65 0.15 -3.94
N ILE A 46 0.73 1.10 -4.02
CA ILE A 46 0.82 2.28 -4.88
C ILE A 46 1.12 3.49 -3.99
N PRO A 47 2.34 4.02 -3.99
CA PRO A 47 2.64 5.27 -3.31
C PRO A 47 1.99 6.43 -4.07
N HIS A 48 1.28 7.30 -3.35
CA HIS A 48 0.79 8.53 -3.95
C HIS A 48 1.94 9.51 -4.14
N PRO A 49 1.94 10.30 -5.23
CA PRO A 49 2.86 11.43 -5.32
C PRO A 49 2.63 12.34 -4.11
N ILE A 50 3.72 12.59 -3.38
CA ILE A 50 3.72 13.44 -2.19
C ILE A 50 3.29 14.85 -2.64
N HIS A 51 2.02 15.20 -2.44
CA HIS A 51 1.66 16.58 -2.29
C HIS A 51 2.32 17.03 -0.97
N TYR A 52 3.18 18.06 -1.03
CA TYR A 52 4.00 18.62 0.05
C TYR A 52 5.33 17.89 0.30
N SER A 53 6.37 18.26 -0.46
CA SER A 53 7.77 17.78 -0.33
C SER A 53 8.36 17.88 1.08
N ASP A 54 7.73 18.66 1.96
CA ASP A 54 8.26 19.03 3.27
C ASP A 54 7.56 18.27 4.41
N TYR A 55 6.58 17.42 4.11
CA TYR A 55 5.91 16.59 5.11
C TYR A 55 6.51 15.17 5.11
N PRO A 56 6.97 14.65 6.26
CA PRO A 56 7.63 13.34 6.33
C PRO A 56 6.67 12.17 6.14
N ASP A 57 5.36 12.42 6.26
CA ASP A 57 4.35 11.38 6.13
C ASP A 57 4.06 11.06 4.67
N ARG A 58 3.91 9.76 4.38
CA ARG A 58 3.67 9.27 3.02
C ARG A 58 2.32 8.56 2.94
N SER A 59 1.46 9.02 2.04
CA SER A 59 0.18 8.38 1.73
C SER A 59 0.35 7.35 0.62
N MET A 60 -0.27 6.18 0.80
CA MET A 60 -0.21 5.06 -0.11
C MET A 60 -1.59 4.39 -0.18
N ASN A 61 -1.87 3.72 -1.30
CA ASN A 61 -2.96 2.77 -1.39
C ASN A 61 -2.38 1.36 -1.44
N PHE A 62 -2.90 0.48 -0.61
CA PHE A 62 -2.57 -0.93 -0.63
C PHE A 62 -3.76 -1.72 -1.16
N TYR A 63 -3.53 -2.54 -2.18
CA TYR A 63 -4.54 -3.38 -2.80
C TYR A 63 -4.27 -4.83 -2.47
N VAL A 64 -5.32 -5.59 -2.15
CA VAL A 64 -5.26 -7.05 -2.02
C VAL A 64 -6.50 -7.65 -2.67
N ALA A 65 -6.31 -8.44 -3.73
CA ALA A 65 -7.37 -9.07 -4.51
C ALA A 65 -8.49 -8.08 -4.92
N GLY A 66 -8.10 -6.89 -5.38
CA GLY A 66 -9.01 -5.82 -5.83
C GLY A 66 -9.64 -4.96 -4.74
N LYS A 67 -9.44 -5.27 -3.45
CA LYS A 67 -9.85 -4.40 -2.34
C LYS A 67 -8.78 -3.35 -2.07
N CYS A 68 -9.17 -2.09 -1.92
CA CYS A 68 -8.28 -0.98 -1.62
C CYS A 68 -8.29 -0.66 -0.11
N PHE A 69 -7.10 -0.44 0.45
CA PHE A 69 -6.87 0.01 1.82
C PHE A 69 -6.04 1.28 1.79
N ASN A 70 -6.49 2.30 2.51
CA ASN A 70 -5.69 3.51 2.69
C ASN A 70 -4.58 3.21 3.69
N VAL A 71 -3.35 3.62 3.35
CA VAL A 71 -2.16 3.42 4.18
C VAL A 71 -1.41 4.73 4.33
N TRP A 72 -0.95 5.01 5.55
CA TRP A 72 -0.13 6.16 5.87
C TRP A 72 1.13 5.72 6.59
N GLU A 73 2.28 6.05 6.03
CA GLU A 73 3.53 6.00 6.79
C GLU A 73 3.70 7.33 7.52
N LEU A 74 3.80 7.26 8.84
CA LEU A 74 3.89 8.42 9.73
C LEU A 74 5.29 8.42 10.36
N VAL A 75 6.08 9.46 10.10
CA VAL A 75 7.51 9.51 10.49
C VAL A 75 7.83 10.86 11.13
N GLN A 76 8.63 10.86 12.20
CA GLN A 76 9.09 12.09 12.89
C GLN A 76 7.96 12.99 13.40
N ARG A 77 6.80 12.41 13.73
CA ARG A 77 5.66 13.16 14.28
C ARG A 77 5.83 13.41 15.78
N SER A 78 5.36 14.56 16.26
CA SER A 78 5.33 14.87 17.69
C SER A 78 4.27 14.09 18.47
N ASP A 79 3.33 13.44 17.77
CA ASP A 79 2.18 12.75 18.36
C ASP A 79 2.42 11.27 18.70
N GLY A 80 3.61 10.74 18.40
CA GLY A 80 3.95 9.35 18.73
C GLY A 80 5.12 8.81 17.91
N PRO A 81 5.49 7.53 18.13
CA PRO A 81 6.56 6.88 17.39
C PRO A 81 6.18 6.67 15.91
N ASP A 82 7.22 6.50 15.10
CA ASP A 82 7.10 6.16 13.68
C ASP A 82 6.31 4.86 13.50
N ARG A 83 5.41 4.85 12.51
CA ARG A 83 4.47 3.75 12.30
C ARG A 83 3.87 3.78 10.90
N VAL A 84 3.31 2.64 10.48
CA VAL A 84 2.44 2.57 9.31
C VAL A 84 1.02 2.36 9.81
N GLU A 85 0.09 3.22 9.42
CA GLU A 85 -1.33 3.05 9.71
C GLU A 85 -2.05 2.50 8.48
N ILE A 86 -2.83 1.43 8.67
CA ILE A 86 -3.73 0.88 7.65
C ILE A 86 -5.17 1.03 8.12
N TYR A 87 -6.04 1.49 7.23
CA TYR A 87 -7.44 1.75 7.53
C TYR A 87 -8.33 0.64 6.96
N PHE A 88 -9.02 -0.09 7.85
CA PHE A 88 -9.98 -1.14 7.49
C PHE A 88 -11.42 -0.65 7.64
N ASP A 89 -12.30 -1.09 6.74
CA ASP A 89 -13.76 -1.02 6.97
C ASP A 89 -14.11 -1.84 8.22
N ARG A 90 -15.04 -1.34 9.03
CA ARG A 90 -15.56 -2.05 10.22
C ARG A 90 -16.12 -3.43 9.89
N LYS A 91 -16.63 -3.63 8.67
CA LYS A 91 -17.17 -4.92 8.20
C LYS A 91 -16.11 -5.90 7.72
N PHE A 92 -14.84 -5.49 7.63
CA PHE A 92 -13.75 -6.35 7.19
C PHE A 92 -13.32 -7.29 8.33
N GLU A 93 -13.37 -8.60 8.09
CA GLU A 93 -13.17 -9.63 9.11
C GLU A 93 -11.75 -9.64 9.67
N ALA A 94 -11.60 -9.88 10.99
CA ALA A 94 -10.31 -9.84 11.66
C ALA A 94 -9.27 -10.86 11.12
N PRO A 95 -9.62 -12.11 10.78
CA PRO A 95 -8.67 -13.05 10.17
C PRO A 95 -8.08 -12.54 8.85
N ASP A 96 -8.89 -11.86 8.04
CA ASP A 96 -8.43 -11.25 6.79
C ASP A 96 -7.50 -10.06 7.03
N ARG A 97 -7.68 -9.31 8.13
CA ARG A 97 -6.80 -8.17 8.50
C ARG A 97 -5.38 -8.60 8.76
N SER A 98 -5.18 -9.68 9.53
CA SER A 98 -3.84 -10.20 9.84
C SER A 98 -3.05 -10.55 8.58
N ASN A 99 -3.72 -11.17 7.60
CA ASN A 99 -3.09 -11.49 6.32
C ASN A 99 -2.72 -10.22 5.53
N VAL A 100 -3.65 -9.25 5.45
CA VAL A 100 -3.40 -7.96 4.78
C VAL A 100 -2.23 -7.21 5.44
N ILE A 101 -2.15 -7.22 6.77
CA ILE A 101 -1.05 -6.58 7.51
C ILE A 101 0.28 -7.25 7.21
N SER A 102 0.34 -8.59 7.21
CA SER A 102 1.56 -9.33 6.86
C SER A 102 2.03 -9.05 5.43
N LEU A 103 1.10 -8.93 4.47
CA LEU A 103 1.43 -8.55 3.10
C LEU A 103 1.90 -7.09 3.03
N LEU A 104 1.24 -6.18 3.75
CA LEU A 104 1.64 -4.78 3.81
C LEU A 104 3.04 -4.60 4.39
N GLN A 105 3.40 -5.34 5.44
CA GLN A 105 4.75 -5.32 6.01
C GLN A 105 5.81 -5.67 4.97
N GLN A 106 5.56 -6.69 4.14
CA GLN A 106 6.50 -7.08 3.08
C GLN A 106 6.61 -5.99 2.01
N ALA A 107 5.48 -5.41 1.58
CA ALA A 107 5.49 -4.34 0.60
C ALA A 107 6.20 -3.06 1.11
N VAL A 108 5.98 -2.69 2.38
CA VAL A 108 6.64 -1.53 3.01
C VAL A 108 8.15 -1.75 3.17
N ALA A 109 8.59 -2.97 3.47
CA ALA A 109 10.01 -3.29 3.54
C ALA A 109 10.71 -2.94 2.22
N ILE A 110 10.13 -3.34 1.09
CA ILE A 110 10.65 -3.01 -0.25
C ILE A 110 10.58 -1.50 -0.51
N PHE A 111 9.46 -0.86 -0.17
CA PHE A 111 9.30 0.59 -0.35
C PHE A 111 10.37 1.41 0.39
N ARG A 112 10.79 0.94 1.56
CA ARG A 112 11.84 1.57 2.37
C ARG A 112 13.24 1.08 2.03
N ASN A 113 13.38 0.14 1.10
CA ASN A 113 14.63 -0.55 0.77
C ASN A 113 15.28 -1.21 2.01
N GLU A 114 14.45 -1.85 2.83
CA GLU A 114 14.82 -2.56 4.05
C GLU A 114 14.56 -4.08 3.87
N PRO A 115 15.36 -4.97 4.48
CA PRO A 115 15.15 -6.42 4.36
C PRO A 115 13.87 -6.91 5.06
N VAL A 116 13.45 -6.20 6.10
CA VAL A 116 12.23 -6.44 6.88
C VAL A 116 11.68 -5.08 7.28
N CYS A 117 10.36 -4.92 7.31
CA CYS A 117 9.75 -3.67 7.76
C CYS A 117 10.04 -3.43 9.24
N GLY A 118 10.83 -2.38 9.53
CA GLY A 118 11.14 -1.98 10.90
C GLY A 118 10.02 -1.20 11.60
N LEU A 119 9.01 -0.75 10.87
CA LEU A 119 7.92 0.05 11.40
C LEU A 119 6.76 -0.83 11.88
N PRO A 120 6.17 -0.54 13.05
CA PRO A 120 4.94 -1.20 13.47
C PRO A 120 3.79 -0.83 12.52
N VAL A 121 3.01 -1.83 12.10
CA VAL A 121 1.76 -1.62 11.37
C VAL A 121 0.61 -1.58 12.37
N VAL A 122 -0.11 -0.46 12.39
CA VAL A 122 -1.20 -0.16 13.31
C VAL A 122 -2.53 -0.13 12.55
N GLU A 123 -3.50 -0.89 13.03
CA GLU A 123 -4.84 -0.90 12.47
C GLU A 123 -5.64 0.32 12.92
N ARG A 124 -6.32 0.95 11.97
CA ARG A 124 -7.33 1.99 12.20
C ARG A 124 -8.64 1.58 11.56
N ASN A 125 -9.75 2.06 12.12
CA ASN A 125 -11.02 1.97 11.44
C ASN A 125 -11.10 3.11 10.43
N ALA A 126 -11.52 2.80 9.20
CA ALA A 126 -11.87 3.82 8.22
C ALA A 126 -12.94 4.75 8.80
N TRP A 127 -12.81 6.05 8.52
CA TRP A 127 -13.82 7.04 8.90
C TRP A 127 -15.15 6.70 8.18
N PRO A 128 -16.30 6.84 8.86
CA PRO A 128 -17.61 6.58 8.28
C PRO A 128 -17.95 7.50 7.12
#